data_AF-A0A4R7FKJ7-F1
#
_entry.id   AF-A0A4R7FKJ7-F1
#
_cell.length_a   1.000
_cell.length_b   1.000
_cell.length_c   1.000
_cell.angle_alpha   90.00
_cell.angle_beta   90.00
_cell.angle_gamma   90.00
#
_symmetry.space_group_name_H-M   'P 1'
#
loop_
_entity.id
_entity.type
_entity.pdbx_description
1 polymer ?
#
loop_
_entity_poly.entity_id
_entity_poly.type
_entity_poly.pdbx_seq_one_letter_code
_entity_poly.pdbx_strand_id
1 'polypeptide(L)'
;MQALYLTGILTSTGALVLVDRRWRLAFFRAPARAAVVVGATALVLLAFDLAGIAAGVFHAGDRVIGVSLGLPDLPIEEPLLLLFFAYFALRMLRIHR
;
A
#
# COMPACT_ATOMS: atom_id res chain seq x y z
N MET A 1 8.01 14.20 10.22
CA MET A 1 6.75 13.99 9.45
C MET A 1 6.68 12.57 8.90
N GLN A 2 7.72 12.09 8.21
CA GLN A 2 7.76 10.75 7.65
C GLN A 2 7.56 9.60 8.66
N ALA A 3 8.19 9.66 9.84
CA ALA A 3 7.95 8.67 10.90
C ALA A 3 6.48 8.63 11.38
N LEU A 4 5.81 9.78 11.47
CA LEU A 4 4.38 9.85 11.81
C LEU A 4 3.52 9.28 10.69
N TYR A 5 3.91 9.53 9.44
CA TYR A 5 3.22 9.00 8.26
C TYR A 5 3.33 7.47 8.18
N LEU A 6 4.55 6.93 8.29
CA LEU A 6 4.77 5.49 8.37
C LEU A 6 4.02 4.86 9.54
N THR A 7 4.06 5.49 10.72
CA THR A 7 3.28 5.03 11.88
C THR A 7 1.79 5.02 11.56
N GLY A 8 1.26 6.06 10.92
CA GLY A 8 -0.13 6.13 10.47
C GLY A 8 -0.51 5.00 9.51
N ILE A 9 0.34 4.69 8.53
CA ILE A 9 0.16 3.56 7.60
C ILE A 9 0.12 2.25 8.38
N LEU A 10 1.10 2.01 9.26
CA LEU A 10 1.20 0.76 10.01
C LEU A 10 0.02 0.59 10.98
N THR A 11 -0.37 1.64 11.71
CA THR A 11 -1.53 1.61 12.60
C THR A 11 -2.82 1.36 11.83
N SER A 12 -3.03 2.02 10.70
CA SER A 12 -4.23 1.84 9.87
C SER A 12 -4.29 0.45 9.23
N THR A 13 -3.15 -0.05 8.73
CA THR A 13 -3.02 -1.40 8.19
C THR A 13 -3.29 -2.45 9.27
N GLY A 14 -2.73 -2.27 10.47
CA GLY A 14 -2.98 -3.12 11.62
C GLY A 14 -4.47 -3.17 11.98
N ALA A 15 -5.16 -2.03 11.98
CA ALA A 15 -6.60 -1.98 12.20
C ALA A 15 -7.37 -2.77 11.12
N LEU A 16 -7.01 -2.64 9.84
CA LEU A 16 -7.62 -3.45 8.77
C LEU A 16 -7.42 -4.95 8.97
N VAL A 17 -6.22 -5.38 9.39
CA VAL A 17 -5.91 -6.79 9.67
C VAL A 17 -6.72 -7.31 10.86
N LEU A 18 -6.86 -6.53 11.93
CA LEU A 18 -7.69 -6.90 13.09
C LEU A 18 -9.16 -7.09 12.70
N VAL A 19 -9.68 -6.18 11.90
CA VAL A 19 -11.04 -6.24 11.34
C VAL A 19 -11.16 -7.49 10.44
N ASP A 20 -10.22 -7.74 9.54
CA ASP A 20 -10.23 -8.92 8.68
C ASP A 20 -10.14 -10.24 9.45
N ARG A 21 -9.39 -10.25 10.56
CA ARG A 21 -9.33 -11.39 11.49
C ARG A 21 -10.67 -11.63 12.16
N ARG A 22 -11.32 -10.58 12.66
CA ARG A 22 -12.59 -10.66 13.39
C ARG A 22 -13.72 -11.23 12.53
N TRP A 23 -13.80 -10.82 11.27
CA TRP A 23 -14.89 -11.21 10.36
C TRP A 23 -14.49 -12.23 9.29
N ARG A 24 -13.24 -12.69 9.28
CA ARG A 24 -12.68 -13.68 8.33
C ARG A 24 -13.02 -13.36 6.87
N LEU A 25 -12.78 -12.14 6.43
CA LEU A 25 -13.33 -11.63 5.15
C LEU A 25 -12.43 -11.98 3.95
N ALA A 26 -11.14 -11.65 4.03
CA ALA A 26 -10.19 -11.68 2.92
C ALA A 26 -9.06 -12.69 3.17
N PHE A 27 -8.03 -12.30 3.92
CA PHE A 27 -6.84 -13.14 4.14
C PHE A 27 -7.13 -14.36 5.00
N PHE A 28 -8.00 -14.22 5.99
CA PHE A 28 -8.37 -15.32 6.90
C PHE A 28 -9.34 -16.34 6.28
N ARG A 29 -9.88 -16.06 5.09
CA ARG A 29 -10.75 -16.98 4.33
C ARG A 29 -10.02 -17.65 3.17
N ALA A 30 -9.17 -16.91 2.45
CA ALA A 30 -8.43 -17.42 1.31
C ALA A 30 -7.09 -16.65 1.17
N PRO A 31 -6.07 -16.97 1.97
CA PRO A 31 -4.85 -16.18 2.07
C PRO A 31 -4.09 -16.09 0.75
N ALA A 32 -3.96 -17.19 0.02
CA ALA A 32 -3.27 -17.20 -1.28
C ALA A 32 -3.97 -16.30 -2.31
N ARG A 33 -5.31 -16.40 -2.43
CA ARG A 33 -6.08 -15.56 -3.36
C ARG A 33 -6.03 -14.09 -2.97
N ALA A 34 -6.13 -13.79 -1.67
CA ALA A 34 -6.02 -12.43 -1.16
C ALA A 34 -4.63 -11.85 -1.45
N ALA A 35 -3.55 -12.61 -1.20
CA ALA A 35 -2.18 -12.18 -1.49
C ALA A 35 -1.97 -11.90 -2.98
N VAL A 36 -2.48 -12.76 -3.88
CA VAL A 36 -2.38 -12.55 -5.33
C VAL A 36 -3.11 -11.27 -5.75
N VAL A 37 -4.34 -11.04 -5.28
CA VAL A 37 -5.11 -9.85 -5.68
C VAL A 37 -4.48 -8.58 -5.13
N VAL A 38 -4.09 -8.57 -3.85
CA VAL A 38 -3.44 -7.41 -3.22
C VAL A 38 -2.10 -7.12 -3.89
N GLY A 39 -1.28 -8.15 -4.12
CA GLY A 39 0.00 -8.02 -4.80
C GLY A 39 -0.14 -7.52 -6.23
N ALA A 40 -1.05 -8.10 -7.03
CA ALA A 40 -1.30 -7.65 -8.40
C ALA A 40 -1.79 -6.20 -8.44
N THR A 41 -2.71 -5.82 -7.55
CA THR A 41 -3.22 -4.45 -7.47
C THR A 41 -2.11 -3.47 -7.09
N ALA A 42 -1.29 -3.81 -6.08
CA ALA A 42 -0.16 -2.98 -5.67
C ALA A 42 0.89 -2.83 -6.78
N LEU A 43 1.16 -3.89 -7.55
CA LEU A 43 2.07 -3.83 -8.70
C LEU A 43 1.55 -2.92 -9.81
N VAL A 44 0.24 -2.95 -10.09
CA VAL A 44 -0.38 -2.04 -11.07
C VAL A 44 -0.25 -0.59 -10.60
N LEU A 45 -0.57 -0.31 -9.34
CA LEU A 45 -0.42 1.05 -8.79
C LEU A 45 1.04 1.51 -8.82
N LEU A 46 1.98 0.64 -8.47
CA LEU A 46 3.40 0.95 -8.51
C LEU A 46 3.86 1.26 -9.93
N ALA A 47 3.37 0.54 -10.93
CA ALA A 47 3.67 0.84 -12.33
C ALA A 47 3.13 2.22 -12.74
N PHE A 48 1.96 2.63 -12.23
CA PHE A 48 1.41 3.97 -12.44
C PHE A 48 2.27 5.05 -11.77
N ASP A 49 2.71 4.83 -10.53
CA ASP A 49 3.58 5.77 -9.82
C ASP A 49 4.90 5.94 -10.57
N LEU A 50 5.53 4.84 -11.01
CA LEU A 50 6.76 4.87 -11.80
C LEU A 50 6.56 5.59 -13.14
N ALA A 51 5.41 5.38 -13.80
CA ALA A 51 5.08 6.10 -15.03
C ALA A 51 4.90 7.61 -14.77
N GLY A 52 4.27 7.99 -13.66
CA GLY A 52 4.11 9.39 -13.27
C GLY A 52 5.42 10.07 -12.88
N ILE A 53 6.34 9.35 -12.22
CA ILE A 53 7.71 9.82 -11.95
C ILE A 53 8.46 10.02 -13.28
N ALA A 54 8.41 9.03 -14.17
CA ALA A 54 9.05 9.12 -15.49
C ALA A 54 8.50 10.26 -16.36
N ALA A 55 7.20 10.58 -16.21
CA ALA A 55 6.55 11.69 -16.88
C ALA A 55 6.79 13.07 -16.21
N GLY A 56 7.50 13.12 -15.07
CA GLY A 56 7.71 14.35 -14.30
C GLY A 56 6.42 14.90 -13.67
N VAL A 57 5.43 14.04 -13.43
CA VAL A 57 4.17 14.40 -12.74
C VAL A 57 4.35 14.27 -11.23
N PHE A 58 5.09 13.26 -10.79
CA PHE A 58 5.40 13.01 -9.38
C PHE A 58 6.84 13.38 -9.05
N HIS A 59 7.03 14.09 -7.94
CA HIS A 59 8.34 14.51 -7.44
C HIS A 59 8.40 14.25 -5.94
N ALA A 60 9.51 13.68 -5.45
CA ALA A 60 9.76 13.68 -4.02
C ALA A 60 10.18 15.10 -3.59
N GLY A 61 9.41 15.74 -2.70
CA GLY A 61 9.78 17.06 -2.17
C GLY A 61 11.15 17.04 -1.44
N ASP A 62 11.69 18.22 -1.13
CA ASP A 62 13.04 18.51 -0.59
C ASP A 62 13.48 17.80 0.71
N ARG A 63 12.73 16.81 1.22
CA ARG A 63 12.96 16.14 2.50
C ARG A 63 13.22 14.65 2.35
N VAL A 64 14.02 14.26 1.36
CA VAL A 64 14.57 12.90 1.27
C VAL A 64 15.81 12.81 2.16
N ILE A 65 15.62 12.53 3.46
CA ILE A 65 16.69 11.98 4.29
C ILE A 65 16.30 10.54 4.62
N GLY A 66 16.81 9.58 3.85
CA GLY A 66 16.81 8.18 4.27
C GLY A 66 16.37 7.20 3.19
N VAL A 67 17.35 6.42 2.73
CA VAL A 67 17.23 5.11 2.06
C VAL A 67 16.21 5.08 0.91
N SER A 68 16.55 5.80 -0.16
CA SER A 68 16.03 5.48 -1.48
C SER A 68 16.42 4.04 -1.83
N LEU A 69 15.45 3.23 -2.28
CA LEU A 69 15.67 1.90 -2.88
C LEU A 69 16.38 2.01 -4.26
N GLY A 70 17.30 2.95 -4.42
CA GLY A 70 17.96 3.29 -5.68
C GLY A 70 17.16 4.22 -6.60
N LEU A 71 15.90 4.57 -6.29
CA LEU A 71 15.13 5.60 -6.98
C LEU A 71 15.01 6.86 -6.09
N PRO A 72 15.53 8.03 -6.52
CA PRO A 72 15.53 9.26 -5.72
C PRO A 72 14.12 9.76 -5.33
N ASP A 73 13.10 9.41 -6.12
CA ASP A 73 11.74 9.95 -5.95
C ASP A 73 10.72 8.97 -5.34
N LEU A 74 11.13 7.78 -4.90
CA LEU A 74 10.22 6.77 -4.35
C LEU A 74 10.54 6.42 -2.89
N PRO A 75 9.92 7.11 -1.90
CA PRO A 75 10.07 6.78 -0.49
C PRO A 75 9.57 5.36 -0.17
N ILE A 76 10.15 4.71 0.84
CA ILE A 76 9.76 3.34 1.24
C ILE A 76 8.32 3.25 1.75
N GLU A 77 7.76 4.37 2.22
CA GLU A 77 6.38 4.48 2.64
C GLU A 77 5.39 4.28 1.49
N GLU A 78 5.78 4.61 0.25
CA GLU A 78 4.88 4.51 -0.91
C GLU A 78 4.48 3.06 -1.21
N PRO A 79 5.41 2.09 -1.38
CA PRO A 79 5.02 0.68 -1.51
C PRO A 79 4.11 0.18 -0.37
N LEU A 80 4.34 0.64 0.86
CA LEU A 80 3.51 0.28 2.01
C LEU A 80 2.11 0.89 1.92
N LEU A 81 2.02 2.14 1.46
CA LEU A 81 0.76 2.83 1.20
C LEU A 81 -0.03 2.11 0.08
N LEU A 82 0.64 1.73 -1.01
CA LEU A 82 0.02 1.01 -2.12
C LEU A 82 -0.53 -0.35 -1.68
N LEU A 83 0.23 -1.08 -0.86
CA LEU A 83 -0.23 -2.33 -0.25
C LEU A 83 -1.43 -2.11 0.66
N PHE A 84 -1.41 -1.05 1.47
CA PHE A 84 -2.55 -0.64 2.30
C PHE A 84 -3.79 -0.36 1.44
N PHE A 85 -3.66 0.44 0.38
CA PHE A 85 -4.76 0.77 -0.53
C PHE A 85 -5.31 -0.46 -1.25
N ALA A 86 -4.44 -1.32 -1.78
CA ALA A 86 -4.83 -2.56 -2.43
C ALA A 86 -5.60 -3.49 -1.47
N TYR A 87 -5.14 -3.60 -0.22
CA TYR A 87 -5.83 -4.39 0.80
C TYR A 87 -7.18 -3.77 1.20
N PHE A 88 -7.23 -2.45 1.38
CA PHE A 88 -8.46 -1.72 1.68
C PHE A 88 -9.52 -1.92 0.57
N ALA A 89 -9.12 -1.77 -0.70
CA ALA A 89 -10.00 -1.94 -1.84
C ALA A 89 -10.57 -3.36 -1.94
N LEU A 90 -9.74 -4.39 -1.77
CA LEU A 90 -10.19 -5.79 -1.74
C LEU A 90 -11.22 -6.03 -0.63
N ARG A 91 -11.00 -5.45 0.55
CA ARG A 91 -11.94 -5.57 1.67
C ARG A 91 -13.25 -4.85 1.39
N MET A 92 -13.20 -3.64 0.86
CA MET A 92 -14.41 -2.89 0.46
C MET A 92 -15.27 -3.69 -0.52
N LEU A 93 -14.65 -4.29 -1.55
CA LEU A 93 -15.37 -5.11 -2.52
C LEU A 93 -16.04 -6.35 -1.89
N ARG A 94 -15.44 -6.93 -0.85
CA ARG A 94 -16.00 -8.10 -0.15
C ARG A 94 -17.04 -7.77 0.91
N ILE A 95 -17.13 -6.53 1.40
CA ILE A 95 -18.15 -6.15 2.40
C ILE A 95 -19.56 -6.13 1.76
N HIS A 96 -19.67 -6.02 0.44
CA HIS A 96 -20.96 -5.91 -0.27
C HIS A 96 -21.40 -7.20 -0.99
N ARG A 97 -20.75 -8.34 -0.73
CA ARG A 97 -21.17 -9.66 -1.24
C ARG A 97 -21.35 -10.64 -0.09
#